data_AF-A0A3S8WBC2-F1
#
_entry.id   AF-A0A3S8WBC2-F1
#
_cell.length_a   1.000
_cell.length_b   1.000
_cell.length_c   1.000
_cell.angle_alpha   90.00
_cell.angle_beta   90.00
_cell.angle_gamma   90.00
#
_symmetry.space_group_name_H-M   'P 1'
#
loop_
_entity.id
_entity.type
_entity.pdbx_description
1 polymer ?
#
loop_
_entity_poly.entity_id
_entity_poly.type
_entity_poly.pdbx_seq_one_letter_code
_entity_poly.pdbx_strand_id
1 'polypeptide(L)'
;MRAAARRLRARLGRRGIALVLLGLAKICYGLGFALQPDPNPVGLGLLTRWADLRCWSSVWIVCGAITFGFAWLRVGRDGLGFMAAVVPPIVWGGAYLWGAVLGDYPRGLAIAAWYAIGHVGLILWASGVPEHSVPHPQLRERGR
;
A
#
# COMPACT_ATOMS: atom_id res chain seq x y z
N MET A 1 10.35 -15.67 20.65
CA MET A 1 9.77 -14.94 19.50
C MET A 1 8.77 -15.74 18.64
N ARG A 2 9.01 -17.03 18.32
CA ARG A 2 8.12 -17.85 17.44
C ARG A 2 6.67 -18.04 17.94
N ALA A 3 6.42 -18.01 19.25
CA ALA A 3 5.08 -18.14 19.82
C ALA A 3 4.24 -16.87 19.66
N ALA A 4 4.85 -15.69 19.86
CA ALA A 4 4.18 -14.39 19.65
C ALA A 4 3.82 -14.20 18.17
N ALA A 5 4.74 -14.51 17.25
CA ALA A 5 4.49 -14.46 15.81
C ALA A 5 3.35 -15.39 15.37
N ARG A 6 3.27 -16.61 15.94
CA ARG A 6 2.16 -17.54 15.68
C ARG A 6 0.82 -17.02 16.19
N ARG A 7 0.78 -16.46 17.41
CA ARG A 7 -0.43 -15.84 17.97
C ARG A 7 -0.89 -14.63 17.15
N LEU A 8 0.06 -13.82 16.66
CA LEU A 8 -0.25 -12.67 15.80
C LEU A 8 -0.80 -13.13 14.44
N ARG A 9 -0.18 -14.12 13.79
CA ARG A 9 -0.66 -14.72 12.54
C ARG A 9 -2.06 -15.33 12.69
N ALA A 10 -2.32 -16.00 13.80
CA ALA A 10 -3.62 -16.61 14.08
C ALA A 10 -4.73 -15.56 14.28
N ARG A 11 -4.41 -14.33 14.70
CA ARG A 11 -5.38 -13.25 14.91
C ARG A 11 -5.56 -12.34 13.68
N LEU A 12 -4.50 -12.09 12.93
CA LEU A 12 -4.51 -11.17 11.78
C LEU A 12 -4.95 -11.83 10.46
N GLY A 13 -4.81 -13.15 10.33
CA GLY A 13 -4.98 -13.80 9.03
C GLY A 13 -3.96 -13.33 7.99
N ARG A 14 -4.18 -13.67 6.72
CA ARG A 14 -3.24 -13.34 5.63
C ARG A 14 -3.37 -11.89 5.17
N ARG A 15 -4.60 -11.36 5.08
CA ARG A 15 -4.83 -9.98 4.63
C ARG A 15 -4.43 -8.98 5.71
N GLY A 16 -4.65 -9.29 6.98
CA GLY A 16 -4.14 -8.48 8.09
C GLY A 16 -2.61 -8.35 8.03
N ILE A 17 -1.86 -9.43 7.80
CA ILE A 17 -0.38 -9.34 7.65
C ILE A 17 0.00 -8.44 6.47
N ALA A 18 -0.69 -8.56 5.33
CA ALA A 18 -0.45 -7.69 4.18
C ALA A 18 -0.69 -6.22 4.53
N LEU A 19 -1.79 -5.89 5.21
CA LEU A 19 -2.09 -4.53 5.65
C LEU A 19 -1.08 -3.99 6.67
N VAL A 20 -0.61 -4.81 7.62
CA VAL A 20 0.46 -4.41 8.55
C VAL A 20 1.73 -4.05 7.78
N LEU A 21 2.17 -4.92 6.85
CA LEU A 21 3.38 -4.68 6.06
C LEU A 21 3.23 -3.44 5.17
N LEU A 22 2.09 -3.30 4.49
CA LEU A 22 1.79 -2.17 3.62
C LEU A 22 1.68 -0.85 4.40
N GLY A 23 1.05 -0.88 5.56
CA GLY A 23 0.91 0.29 6.43
C GLY A 23 2.26 0.74 6.99
N LEU A 24 3.04 -0.22 7.52
CA LEU A 24 4.35 0.09 8.08
C LEU A 24 5.33 0.59 7.01
N ALA A 25 5.37 -0.03 5.84
CA ALA A 25 6.20 0.42 4.73
C ALA A 25 5.91 1.88 4.35
N LYS A 26 4.63 2.28 4.35
CA LYS A 26 4.21 3.66 4.06
C LYS A 26 4.59 4.64 5.15
N ILE A 27 4.41 4.26 6.42
CA ILE A 27 4.82 5.09 7.55
C ILE A 27 6.34 5.31 7.48
N CYS A 28 7.13 4.27 7.27
CA CYS A 28 8.58 4.38 7.16
C CYS A 28 8.99 5.29 5.97
N TYR A 29 8.35 5.11 4.82
CA TYR A 29 8.63 5.92 3.63
C TYR A 29 8.28 7.41 3.85
N GLY A 30 7.10 7.69 4.42
CA GLY A 30 6.71 9.06 4.79
C GLY A 30 7.61 9.67 5.85
N LEU A 31 8.01 8.89 6.86
CA LEU A 31 8.90 9.37 7.91
C LEU A 31 10.28 9.76 7.35
N GLY A 32 10.78 9.04 6.34
CA GLY A 32 11.99 9.42 5.61
C GLY A 32 11.92 10.86 5.09
N PHE A 33 10.85 11.19 4.35
CA PHE A 33 10.62 12.56 3.86
C PHE A 33 10.31 13.58 4.96
N ALA A 34 9.67 13.15 6.05
CA ALA A 34 9.38 14.04 7.18
C ALA A 34 10.66 14.47 7.91
N LEU A 35 11.62 13.56 8.07
CA LEU A 35 12.89 13.80 8.76
C LEU A 35 13.89 14.52 7.84
N GLN A 36 14.02 14.05 6.61
CA GLN A 36 14.94 14.59 5.61
C GLN A 36 14.18 14.77 4.29
N PRO A 37 13.51 15.92 4.09
CA PRO A 37 12.92 16.23 2.80
C PRO A 37 14.05 16.40 1.78
N ASP A 38 13.86 15.82 0.60
CA ASP A 38 14.79 15.98 -0.51
C ASP A 38 14.79 17.46 -0.95
N PRO A 39 15.95 18.15 -0.96
CA PRO A 39 16.02 19.55 -1.34
C PRO A 39 15.72 19.79 -2.84
N ASN A 40 15.79 18.75 -3.69
CA ASN A 40 15.46 18.89 -5.10
C ASN A 40 14.76 17.63 -5.66
N PRO A 41 13.44 17.48 -5.42
CA PRO A 41 12.72 16.28 -5.80
C PRO A 41 12.37 16.29 -7.29
N VAL A 42 13.33 15.82 -8.09
CA VAL A 42 13.21 15.70 -9.54
C VAL A 42 12.02 14.78 -9.90
N GLY A 43 11.14 15.26 -10.78
CA GLY A 43 9.93 14.54 -11.22
C GLY A 43 8.71 14.68 -10.30
N LEU A 44 8.84 15.32 -9.13
CA LEU A 44 7.71 15.62 -8.23
C LEU A 44 7.30 17.10 -8.28
N GLY A 45 7.72 17.83 -9.31
CA GLY A 45 7.45 19.26 -9.49
C GLY A 45 5.96 19.63 -9.44
N LEU A 46 5.07 18.72 -9.85
CA LEU A 46 3.63 18.94 -9.71
C LEU A 46 3.20 19.00 -8.24
N LEU A 47 3.71 18.12 -7.39
CA LEU A 47 3.34 18.06 -5.97
C LEU A 47 3.93 19.24 -5.19
N THR A 48 5.18 19.58 -5.47
CA THR A 48 5.89 20.68 -4.78
C THR A 48 5.32 22.06 -5.11
N ARG A 49 4.57 22.21 -6.20
CA ARG A 49 3.81 23.44 -6.48
C ARG A 49 2.66 23.69 -5.50
N TRP A 50 2.07 22.63 -4.95
CA TRP A 50 0.92 22.74 -4.05
C TRP A 50 1.32 22.75 -2.58
N ALA A 51 2.30 21.93 -2.20
CA ALA A 51 2.81 21.87 -0.83
C ALA A 51 4.22 21.28 -0.78
N ASP A 52 4.96 21.57 0.29
CA ASP A 52 6.27 20.99 0.54
C ASP A 52 6.19 19.46 0.75
N LEU A 53 7.30 18.76 0.49
CA LEU A 53 7.42 17.33 0.69
C LEU A 53 7.14 16.89 2.13
N ARG A 54 7.39 17.72 3.14
CA ARG A 54 6.96 17.41 4.52
C ARG A 54 5.45 17.35 4.68
N CYS A 55 4.71 18.23 3.99
CA CYS A 55 3.25 18.19 4.01
C CYS A 55 2.77 16.91 3.31
N TRP A 56 3.35 16.60 2.16
CA TRP A 56 3.06 15.38 1.41
C TRP A 56 3.46 14.10 2.14
N SER A 57 4.50 14.13 2.97
CA SER A 57 4.91 12.99 3.79
C SER A 57 3.89 12.63 4.86
N SER A 58 3.13 13.61 5.36
CA SER A 58 2.01 13.36 6.26
C SER A 58 0.93 12.50 5.61
N VAL A 59 0.70 12.62 4.29
CA VAL A 59 -0.25 11.78 3.55
C VAL A 59 0.19 10.32 3.61
N TRP A 60 1.47 10.03 3.41
CA TRP A 60 2.01 8.67 3.55
C TRP A 60 1.84 8.12 4.95
N ILE A 61 2.11 8.93 5.97
CA ILE A 61 2.01 8.53 7.38
C ILE A 61 0.54 8.29 7.76
N VAL A 62 -0.37 9.19 7.42
CA VAL A 62 -1.81 9.07 7.74
C VAL A 62 -2.43 7.88 7.01
N CYS A 63 -2.20 7.75 5.69
CA CYS A 63 -2.69 6.60 4.93
C CYS A 63 -2.08 5.29 5.44
N GLY A 64 -0.79 5.29 5.80
CA GLY A 64 -0.11 4.15 6.39
C GLY A 64 -0.67 3.77 7.75
N ALA A 65 -0.97 4.74 8.62
CA ALA A 65 -1.58 4.54 9.93
C ALA A 65 -3.02 4.02 9.83
N ILE A 66 -3.81 4.53 8.87
CA ILE A 66 -5.15 3.98 8.57
C ILE A 66 -5.01 2.54 8.07
N THR A 67 -4.16 2.30 7.06
CA THR A 67 -3.91 0.95 6.53
C THR A 67 -3.51 -0.02 7.64
N PHE A 68 -2.60 0.43 8.52
CA PHE A 68 -2.19 -0.29 9.70
C PHE A 68 -3.43 -0.54 10.55
N GLY A 69 -4.10 0.45 11.13
CA GLY A 69 -5.28 0.24 12.00
C GLY A 69 -6.34 -0.73 11.43
N PHE A 70 -6.59 -0.69 10.12
CA PHE A 70 -7.52 -1.60 9.44
C PHE A 70 -7.07 -3.06 9.42
N ALA A 71 -5.78 -3.36 9.58
CA ALA A 71 -5.29 -4.73 9.70
C ALA A 71 -5.78 -5.47 10.96
N TRP A 72 -6.23 -4.72 11.98
CA TRP A 72 -6.79 -5.27 13.23
C TRP A 72 -8.30 -5.47 13.16
N LEU A 73 -8.97 -5.00 12.10
CA LEU A 73 -10.40 -5.19 11.91
C LEU A 73 -10.71 -6.61 11.41
N ARG A 74 -11.94 -7.05 11.64
CA ARG A 74 -12.43 -8.36 11.15
C ARG A 74 -12.33 -8.42 9.62
N VAL A 75 -11.91 -9.59 9.14
CA VAL A 75 -11.96 -10.04 7.75
C VAL A 75 -13.27 -9.61 7.08
N GLY A 76 -13.17 -8.85 5.98
CA GLY A 76 -14.32 -8.33 5.22
C GLY A 76 -14.60 -6.84 5.41
N ARG A 77 -14.00 -6.17 6.42
CA ARG A 77 -14.04 -4.71 6.58
C ARG A 77 -12.72 -4.01 6.25
N ASP A 78 -11.76 -4.79 5.79
CA ASP A 78 -10.37 -4.42 5.51
C ASP A 78 -10.20 -3.69 4.15
N GLY A 79 -11.25 -3.66 3.32
CA GLY A 79 -11.25 -2.99 2.01
C GLY A 79 -10.89 -1.51 2.07
N LEU A 80 -11.35 -0.78 3.10
CA LEU A 80 -10.97 0.63 3.28
C LEU A 80 -9.48 0.80 3.63
N GLY A 81 -8.88 -0.17 4.31
CA GLY A 81 -7.44 -0.20 4.57
C GLY A 81 -6.64 -0.35 3.27
N PHE A 82 -7.09 -1.21 2.36
CA PHE A 82 -6.49 -1.35 1.04
C PHE A 82 -6.69 -0.10 0.18
N MET A 83 -7.85 0.55 0.23
CA MET A 83 -8.07 1.82 -0.48
C MET A 83 -7.15 2.92 0.03
N ALA A 84 -7.03 3.09 1.36
CA ALA A 84 -6.08 4.02 1.96
C ALA A 84 -4.63 3.71 1.53
N ALA A 85 -4.28 2.43 1.38
CA ALA A 85 -2.98 2.01 0.93
C ALA A 85 -2.66 2.38 -0.54
N VAL A 86 -3.67 2.58 -1.39
CA VAL A 86 -3.47 2.90 -2.81
C VAL A 86 -3.29 4.40 -3.05
N VAL A 87 -3.83 5.25 -2.17
CA VAL A 87 -3.84 6.72 -2.36
C VAL A 87 -2.43 7.30 -2.55
N PRO A 88 -1.44 7.08 -1.67
CA PRO A 88 -0.12 7.72 -1.84
C PRO A 88 0.61 7.27 -3.13
N PRO A 89 0.66 5.97 -3.48
CA PRO A 89 1.24 5.51 -4.75
C PRO A 89 0.58 6.11 -6.00
N ILE A 90 -0.74 6.30 -6.01
CA ILE A 90 -1.43 6.94 -7.15
C ILE A 90 -0.99 8.40 -7.28
N VAL A 91 -0.95 9.13 -6.16
CA VAL A 91 -0.56 10.54 -6.14
C VAL A 91 0.89 10.70 -6.64
N TRP A 92 1.82 9.88 -6.15
CA TRP A 92 3.23 9.92 -6.58
C TRP A 92 3.40 9.46 -8.02
N GLY A 93 2.78 8.34 -8.39
CA GLY A 93 2.83 7.82 -9.76
C GLY A 93 2.27 8.81 -10.77
N GLY A 94 1.18 9.51 -10.44
CA GLY A 94 0.60 10.57 -11.25
C GLY A 94 1.53 11.78 -11.41
N ALA A 95 2.20 12.21 -10.34
CA ALA A 95 3.18 13.30 -10.41
C ALA A 95 4.37 12.95 -11.31
N TYR A 96 4.93 11.74 -11.18
CA TYR A 96 6.01 11.27 -12.05
C TYR A 96 5.57 11.10 -13.50
N LEU A 97 4.35 10.61 -13.73
CA LEU A 97 3.77 10.51 -15.07
C LEU A 97 3.62 11.90 -15.69
N TRP A 98 3.13 12.87 -14.93
CA TRP A 98 3.02 14.25 -15.38
C TRP A 98 4.37 14.85 -15.77
N GLY A 99 5.40 14.66 -14.93
CA GLY A 99 6.76 15.08 -15.25
C GLY A 99 7.34 14.40 -16.49
N ALA A 100 6.94 13.16 -16.80
CA ALA A 100 7.32 12.49 -18.03
C ALA A 100 6.60 13.06 -19.25
N VAL A 101 5.29 13.32 -19.15
CA VAL A 101 4.48 13.89 -20.25
C VAL A 101 4.95 15.30 -20.62
N LEU A 102 5.36 16.10 -19.64
CA LEU A 102 5.90 17.44 -19.88
C LEU A 102 7.35 17.45 -20.41
N GLY A 103 8.03 16.30 -20.43
CA GLY A 103 9.43 16.20 -20.85
C GLY A 103 10.45 16.61 -19.78
N ASP A 104 10.00 17.08 -18.61
CA ASP A 104 10.85 17.52 -17.50
C ASP A 104 11.63 16.36 -16.87
N TYR A 105 11.09 15.14 -16.94
CA TYR A 105 11.71 13.97 -16.33
C TYR A 105 11.48 12.69 -17.15
N PRO A 106 12.40 12.34 -18.08
CA PRO A 106 12.26 11.17 -18.96
C PRO A 106 12.10 9.85 -18.22
N ARG A 107 12.72 9.73 -17.03
CA ARG A 107 12.58 8.54 -16.17
C ARG A 107 11.21 8.44 -15.49
N GLY A 108 10.41 9.51 -15.52
CA GLY A 108 9.11 9.59 -14.87
C GLY A 108 8.12 8.53 -15.34
N LEU A 109 8.16 8.13 -16.62
CA LEU A 109 7.28 7.06 -17.14
C LEU A 109 7.61 5.71 -16.48
N ALA A 110 8.90 5.38 -16.37
CA ALA A 110 9.34 4.15 -15.74
C ALA A 110 9.02 4.14 -14.22
N ILE A 111 9.16 5.28 -13.55
CA ILE A 111 8.80 5.40 -12.13
C ILE A 111 7.28 5.33 -11.93
N ALA A 112 6.50 5.98 -12.79
CA ALA A 112 5.05 5.89 -12.77
C ALA A 112 4.57 4.45 -12.98
N ALA A 113 5.15 3.72 -13.95
CA ALA A 113 4.88 2.30 -14.16
C ALA A 113 5.28 1.45 -12.95
N TRP A 114 6.40 1.77 -12.30
CA TRP A 114 6.84 1.08 -11.08
C TRP A 114 5.86 1.30 -9.90
N TYR A 115 5.34 2.51 -9.71
CA TYR A 115 4.27 2.76 -8.73
C TYR A 115 2.97 2.03 -9.11
N ALA A 116 2.58 2.08 -10.38
CA ALA A 116 1.35 1.44 -10.85
C ALA A 116 1.39 -0.09 -10.66
N ILE A 117 2.47 -0.75 -11.06
CA ILE A 117 2.57 -2.22 -11.00
C ILE A 117 3.00 -2.67 -9.61
N GLY A 118 4.11 -2.12 -9.11
CA GLY A 118 4.76 -2.56 -7.88
C GLY A 118 4.02 -2.20 -6.61
N HIS A 119 3.21 -1.14 -6.65
CA HIS A 119 2.40 -0.73 -5.50
C HIS A 119 0.91 -0.94 -5.77
N VAL A 120 0.32 -0.20 -6.72
CA VAL A 120 -1.14 -0.22 -6.91
C VAL A 120 -1.62 -1.61 -7.31
N GLY A 121 -1.01 -2.22 -8.32
CA GLY A 121 -1.33 -3.56 -8.80
C GLY A 121 -1.15 -4.62 -7.71
N LEU A 122 -0.02 -4.58 -6.99
CA LEU A 122 0.26 -5.52 -5.90
C LEU A 122 -0.74 -5.37 -4.74
N ILE A 123 -1.12 -4.14 -4.39
CA ILE A 123 -2.08 -3.86 -3.31
C ILE A 123 -3.48 -4.32 -3.71
N LEU A 124 -3.91 -4.04 -4.95
CA LEU A 124 -5.20 -4.50 -5.47
C LEU A 124 -5.25 -6.04 -5.57
N TRP A 125 -4.18 -6.66 -6.06
CA TRP A 125 -4.06 -8.12 -6.06
C TRP A 125 -4.17 -8.68 -4.64
N ALA A 126 -3.40 -8.13 -3.68
CA ALA A 126 -3.46 -8.56 -2.28
C ALA A 126 -4.85 -8.39 -1.66
N SER A 127 -5.61 -7.37 -2.09
CA SER A 127 -7.00 -7.16 -1.65
C SER A 127 -7.99 -8.20 -2.22
N GLY A 128 -7.67 -8.82 -3.35
CA GLY A 128 -8.49 -9.82 -4.03
C GLY A 128 -8.21 -11.25 -3.60
N VAL A 129 -7.06 -11.53 -2.97
CA VAL A 129 -6.69 -12.90 -2.55
C VAL A 129 -7.61 -13.37 -1.40
N PRO A 130 -8.34 -14.50 -1.57
CA PRO A 130 -9.16 -15.07 -0.50
C PRO A 130 -8.32 -15.56 0.68
N GLU A 131 -8.80 -15.36 1.92
CA GLU A 131 -8.06 -15.76 3.12
C GLU A 131 -8.05 -17.26 3.40
N HIS A 132 -8.98 -17.99 2.80
CA HIS A 132 -9.26 -19.39 3.08
C HIS A 132 -9.22 -20.14 1.75
N SER A 133 -8.33 -21.13 1.64
CA SER A 133 -8.53 -22.23 0.71
C SER A 133 -9.83 -22.90 1.17
N VAL A 134 -10.94 -22.63 0.48
CA VAL A 134 -12.20 -23.31 0.74
C VAL A 134 -11.88 -24.81 0.66
N PRO A 135 -12.05 -25.61 1.73
CA PRO A 135 -12.03 -27.05 1.57
C PRO A 135 -13.08 -27.36 0.50
N HIS A 136 -12.66 -27.91 -0.65
CA HIS A 136 -13.61 -28.42 -1.62
C HIS A 136 -14.63 -29.26 -0.84
N PRO A 137 -15.95 -29.04 -1.04
CA PRO A 137 -16.94 -29.91 -0.45
C PRO A 137 -16.56 -31.32 -0.91
N GLN A 138 -16.11 -32.17 0.01
CA GLN A 138 -16.06 -33.59 -0.27
C GLN A 138 -17.50 -33.95 -0.55
N LEU A 139 -17.82 -34.16 -1.83
CA LEU A 139 -19.06 -34.78 -2.25
C LEU A 139 -19.15 -36.05 -1.41
N ARG A 140 -20.01 -36.00 -0.40
CA ARG A 140 -20.36 -37.16 0.40
C ARG A 140 -20.96 -38.11 -0.62
N GLU A 141 -20.19 -39.10 -1.04
CA GLU A 141 -20.74 -40.25 -1.77
C GLU A 141 -21.83 -40.81 -0.86
N ARG A 142 -23.08 -40.43 -1.18
CA ARG A 142 -24.27 -41.02 -0.60
C ARG A 142 -24.24 -42.46 -1.08
N GLY A 143 -23.92 -43.35 -0.16
CA GLY A 143 -23.90 -44.77 -0.40
C GLY A 143 -25.13 -45.25 -1.14
N ARG A 144 -24.89 -46.11 -2.11
CA ARG A 144 -25.79 -47.16 -2.59
C ARG A 144 -24.97 -48.41 -2.74
#